data_AF-A0A2V6MQY7-F1
#
_entry.id   AF-A0A2V6MQY7-F1
#
_cell.length_a   1.000
_cell.length_b   1.000
_cell.length_c   1.000
_cell.angle_alpha   90.00
_cell.angle_beta   90.00
_cell.angle_gamma   90.00
#
_symmetry.space_group_name_H-M   'P 1'
#
loop_
_entity.id
_entity.type
_entity.pdbx_description
1 polymer ?
#
loop_
_entity_poly.entity_id
_entity_poly.type
_entity_poly.pdbx_seq_one_letter_code
_entity_poly.pdbx_strand_id
1 'polypeptide(L)'
;MSKSKAAFLLASQTLGKQQLFLWTFTFKDLLSVKDTRKRWNHLLTLLLRRWPKLQGLRVFELHKEHGLHVHLLTNQFIDVNEARRLALQANWGRIHVTRVPSEHAGYLAKYLSKQRAECLRRWRLWAGFGAGWEWTKVKDLIRETVFSRIYRGCKEWKQWQGREKFFERMALARQIMLLTIENGWQIGCGPNGLPYSSFEEEDFWFVF
;
A
#
# COMPACT_ATOMS: atom_id res chain seq x y z
N MET A 1 -9.84 3.60 -8.03
CA MET A 1 -9.10 2.68 -7.12
C MET A 1 -7.90 3.40 -6.51
N SER A 2 -7.61 3.23 -5.21
CA SER A 2 -6.43 3.85 -4.57
C SER A 2 -5.14 3.07 -4.85
N LYS A 3 -3.96 3.73 -4.84
CA LYS A 3 -2.65 3.04 -4.95
C LYS A 3 -2.48 1.95 -3.89
N SER A 4 -2.97 2.21 -2.67
CA SER A 4 -2.91 1.23 -1.57
C SER A 4 -3.67 -0.05 -1.91
N LYS A 5 -4.89 0.07 -2.46
CA LYS A 5 -5.69 -1.08 -2.90
C LYS A 5 -5.05 -1.81 -4.07
N ALA A 6 -4.55 -1.07 -5.06
CA ALA A 6 -3.87 -1.66 -6.21
C ALA A 6 -2.63 -2.48 -5.80
N ALA A 7 -1.78 -1.93 -4.92
CA ALA A 7 -0.58 -2.62 -4.45
C ALA A 7 -0.93 -3.87 -3.64
N PHE A 8 -1.98 -3.81 -2.82
CA PHE A 8 -2.49 -4.98 -2.11
C PHE A 8 -2.96 -6.06 -3.09
N LEU A 9 -3.72 -5.71 -4.12
CA LEU A 9 -4.22 -6.67 -5.10
C LEU A 9 -3.08 -7.38 -5.84
N LEU A 10 -2.08 -6.63 -6.31
CA LEU A 10 -0.89 -7.20 -6.95
C LEU A 10 -0.12 -8.12 -6.00
N ALA A 11 0.11 -7.68 -4.76
CA ALA A 11 0.74 -8.51 -3.74
C ALA A 11 -0.07 -9.80 -3.45
N SER A 12 -1.40 -9.69 -3.43
CA SER A 12 -2.28 -10.83 -3.19
C SER A 12 -2.29 -11.84 -4.34
N GLN A 13 -2.15 -11.38 -5.59
CA GLN A 13 -2.01 -12.25 -6.75
C GLN A 13 -0.71 -13.05 -6.69
N THR A 14 0.40 -12.43 -6.30
CA THR A 14 1.67 -13.14 -6.09
C THR A 14 1.55 -14.20 -5.01
N LEU A 15 0.95 -13.86 -3.86
CA LEU A 15 0.73 -14.81 -2.77
C LEU A 15 -0.24 -15.93 -3.18
N GLY A 16 -1.27 -15.61 -3.95
CA GLY A 16 -2.34 -16.53 -4.37
C GLY A 16 -1.93 -17.62 -5.34
N LYS A 17 -0.67 -17.63 -5.82
CA LYS A 17 -0.08 -18.78 -6.50
C LYS A 17 0.11 -20.00 -5.58
N GLN A 18 -0.06 -19.80 -4.27
CA GLN A 18 0.04 -20.82 -3.23
C GLN A 18 -1.35 -21.13 -2.67
N GLN A 19 -1.46 -22.20 -1.87
CA GLN A 19 -2.67 -22.45 -1.08
C GLN A 19 -2.82 -21.37 0.00
N LEU A 20 -4.04 -20.85 0.15
CA LEU A 20 -4.29 -19.71 1.02
C LEU A 20 -5.16 -20.04 2.23
N PHE A 21 -4.85 -19.40 3.34
CA PHE A 21 -5.63 -19.46 4.57
C PHE A 21 -5.90 -18.06 5.07
N LEU A 22 -7.18 -17.75 5.25
CA LEU A 22 -7.66 -16.50 5.80
C LEU A 22 -7.87 -16.65 7.30
N TRP A 23 -7.12 -15.87 8.06
CA TRP A 23 -7.21 -15.79 9.51
C TRP A 23 -7.83 -14.47 9.93
N THR A 24 -8.65 -14.50 10.97
CA THR A 24 -9.16 -13.30 11.65
C THR A 24 -8.80 -13.40 13.11
N PHE A 25 -8.13 -12.36 13.62
CA PHE A 25 -7.80 -12.21 15.03
C PHE A 25 -8.55 -11.00 15.59
N THR A 26 -9.23 -11.22 16.70
CA THR A 26 -10.04 -10.22 17.40
C THR A 26 -9.62 -10.18 18.87
N PHE A 27 -9.51 -8.98 19.44
CA PHE A 27 -9.23 -8.83 20.86
C PHE A 27 -10.44 -9.20 21.71
N LYS A 28 -10.18 -9.59 22.95
CA LYS A 28 -11.23 -9.73 23.96
C LYS A 28 -11.77 -8.35 24.37
N ASP A 29 -10.88 -7.36 24.44
CA ASP A 29 -11.18 -6.00 24.92
C ASP A 29 -11.00 -4.95 23.82
N LEU A 30 -11.68 -3.81 23.95
CA LEU A 30 -11.50 -2.64 23.09
C LEU A 30 -10.18 -1.95 23.42
N LEU A 31 -9.14 -2.25 22.64
CA LEU A 31 -7.83 -1.64 22.80
C LEU A 31 -7.66 -0.39 21.92
N SER A 32 -6.78 0.50 22.35
CA SER A 32 -6.29 1.58 21.50
C SER A 32 -5.60 1.02 20.24
N VAL A 33 -5.58 1.81 19.17
CA VAL A 33 -4.91 1.42 17.92
C VAL A 33 -3.40 1.18 18.16
N LYS A 34 -2.79 1.98 19.06
CA LYS A 34 -1.36 1.86 19.44
C LYS A 34 -1.07 0.53 20.14
N ASP A 35 -1.88 0.16 21.12
CA ASP A 35 -1.69 -1.08 21.87
C ASP A 35 -1.96 -2.31 21.01
N THR A 36 -2.99 -2.23 20.17
CA THR A 36 -3.28 -3.25 19.17
C THR A 36 -2.06 -3.52 18.29
N ARG A 37 -1.39 -2.48 17.79
CA ARG A 37 -0.20 -2.63 16.95
C ARG A 37 0.95 -3.31 17.68
N LYS A 38 1.19 -2.93 18.94
CA LYS A 38 2.23 -3.54 19.76
C LYS A 38 1.97 -5.03 19.95
N ARG A 39 0.73 -5.41 20.31
CA ARG A 39 0.31 -6.82 20.47
C ARG A 39 0.34 -7.59 19.17
N TRP A 40 -0.03 -6.96 18.06
CA TRP A 40 0.11 -7.56 16.74
C TRP A 40 1.57 -7.86 16.40
N ASN A 41 2.47 -6.89 16.57
CA ASN A 41 3.88 -7.10 16.26
C ASN A 41 4.49 -8.21 17.12
N HIS A 42 4.07 -8.30 18.38
CA HIS A 42 4.47 -9.40 19.26
C HIS A 42 3.96 -10.75 18.73
N LEU A 43 2.66 -10.87 18.41
CA LEU A 43 2.09 -12.09 17.82
C LEU A 43 2.79 -12.47 16.51
N LEU A 44 2.97 -11.52 15.59
CA LEU A 44 3.64 -11.78 14.32
C LEU A 44 5.07 -12.30 14.54
N THR A 45 5.80 -11.74 15.51
CA THR A 45 7.14 -12.23 15.87
C THR A 45 7.08 -13.69 16.35
N LEU A 46 6.12 -14.03 17.20
CA LEU A 46 5.93 -15.41 17.67
C LEU A 46 5.59 -16.36 16.51
N LEU A 47 4.67 -15.96 15.63
CA LEU A 47 4.29 -16.74 14.45
C LEU A 47 5.49 -16.98 13.54
N LEU A 48 6.27 -15.94 13.21
CA LEU A 48 7.42 -16.07 12.32
C LEU A 48 8.57 -16.87 12.93
N ARG A 49 8.74 -16.86 14.26
CA ARG A 49 9.69 -17.75 14.95
C ARG A 49 9.27 -19.21 14.87
N ARG A 50 7.98 -19.48 15.04
CA ARG A 50 7.43 -20.84 15.02
C ARG A 50 7.32 -21.40 13.60
N TRP A 51 7.01 -20.55 12.63
CA TRP A 51 6.91 -20.89 11.21
C TRP A 51 7.77 -19.93 10.36
N PRO A 52 9.08 -20.18 10.23
CA PRO A 52 10.00 -19.28 9.50
C PRO A 52 9.66 -19.10 8.01
N LYS A 53 8.99 -20.09 7.40
CA LYS A 53 8.53 -20.05 6.00
C LYS A 53 7.16 -19.38 5.83
N LEU A 54 6.56 -18.86 6.91
CA LEU A 54 5.25 -18.22 6.86
C LEU A 54 5.36 -16.88 6.13
N GLN A 55 4.59 -16.77 5.06
CA GLN A 55 4.45 -15.59 4.25
C GLN A 55 2.99 -15.16 4.26
N GLY A 56 2.75 -13.87 4.14
CA GLY A 56 1.37 -13.42 4.09
C GLY A 56 1.15 -11.94 3.97
N LEU A 57 -0.12 -11.60 3.84
CA LEU A 57 -0.63 -10.25 3.82
C LEU A 57 -1.49 -10.03 5.04
N ARG A 58 -1.31 -8.89 5.67
CA ARG A 58 -2.12 -8.44 6.79
C ARG A 58 -2.97 -7.26 6.40
N VAL A 59 -4.21 -7.18 6.90
CA VAL A 59 -5.05 -5.98 6.89
C VAL A 59 -5.61 -5.68 8.29
N PHE A 60 -5.55 -4.41 8.70
CA PHE A 60 -6.27 -3.87 9.86
C PHE A 60 -7.69 -3.47 9.44
N GLU A 61 -8.70 -3.91 10.19
CA GLU A 61 -10.09 -3.47 10.05
C GLU A 61 -10.59 -2.93 11.39
N LEU A 62 -11.17 -1.73 11.41
CA LEU A 62 -11.86 -1.24 12.61
C LEU A 62 -13.32 -1.69 12.59
N HIS A 63 -13.69 -2.52 13.57
CA HIS A 63 -15.06 -2.95 13.84
C HIS A 63 -15.69 -2.02 14.90
N LYS A 64 -16.99 -1.73 14.77
CA LYS A 64 -17.69 -0.81 15.69
C LYS A 64 -17.73 -1.34 17.13
N GLU A 65 -17.96 -2.65 17.28
CA GLU A 65 -18.21 -3.28 18.59
C GLU A 65 -16.97 -3.90 19.25
N HIS A 66 -15.94 -4.21 18.45
CA HIS A 66 -14.81 -5.03 18.89
C HIS A 66 -13.46 -4.35 18.62
N GLY A 67 -13.50 -3.12 18.14
CA GLY A 67 -12.30 -2.34 17.87
C GLY A 67 -11.51 -2.92 16.71
N LEU A 68 -10.19 -2.94 16.83
CA LEU A 68 -9.31 -3.20 15.71
C LEU A 68 -9.09 -4.71 15.47
N HIS A 69 -9.69 -5.23 14.41
CA HIS A 69 -9.49 -6.57 13.88
C HIS A 69 -8.24 -6.68 13.02
N VAL A 70 -7.70 -7.89 12.95
CA VAL A 70 -6.58 -8.23 12.09
C VAL A 70 -6.96 -9.41 11.22
N HIS A 71 -6.96 -9.17 9.92
CA HIS A 71 -7.11 -10.22 8.92
C HIS A 71 -5.74 -10.57 8.35
N LEU A 72 -5.43 -11.87 8.26
CA LEU A 72 -4.23 -12.37 7.60
C LEU A 72 -4.62 -13.29 6.46
N LEU A 73 -3.91 -13.15 5.35
CA LEU A 73 -3.86 -14.14 4.30
C LEU A 73 -2.49 -14.78 4.35
N THR A 74 -2.42 -16.11 4.50
CA THR A 74 -1.17 -16.85 4.68
C THR A 74 -1.01 -17.94 3.64
N ASN A 75 0.23 -18.25 3.28
CA ASN A 75 0.58 -19.24 2.26
C ASN A 75 0.62 -20.70 2.76
N GLN A 76 0.45 -20.92 4.05
CA GLN A 76 0.44 -22.24 4.65
C GLN A 76 -0.53 -22.29 5.82
N PHE A 77 -0.99 -23.50 6.12
CA PHE A 77 -1.79 -23.73 7.30
C PHE A 77 -0.92 -23.55 8.55
N ILE A 78 -1.49 -22.92 9.55
CA ILE A 78 -0.93 -22.82 10.90
C ILE A 78 -1.80 -23.71 11.76
N ASP A 79 -1.20 -24.56 12.60
CA ASP A 79 -2.00 -25.34 13.55
C ASP A 79 -2.83 -24.40 14.43
N VAL A 80 -4.14 -24.62 14.49
CA VAL A 80 -5.08 -23.69 15.14
C VAL A 80 -4.86 -23.64 16.65
N ASN A 81 -4.53 -24.76 17.27
CA ASN A 81 -4.31 -24.82 18.72
C ASN A 81 -3.00 -24.12 19.09
N GLU A 82 -1.96 -24.30 18.29
CA GLU A 82 -0.70 -23.57 18.46
C GLU A 82 -0.87 -22.07 18.19
N ALA A 83 -1.61 -21.69 17.14
CA ALA A 83 -1.94 -20.30 16.88
C ALA A 83 -2.70 -19.67 18.05
N ARG A 84 -3.66 -20.38 18.64
CA ARG A 84 -4.38 -19.97 19.86
C ARG A 84 -3.44 -19.79 21.04
N ARG A 85 -2.53 -20.73 21.27
CA ARG A 85 -1.54 -20.64 22.35
C ARG A 85 -0.66 -19.39 22.22
N LEU A 86 -0.13 -19.12 21.03
CA LEU A 86 0.69 -17.93 20.77
C LEU A 86 -0.12 -16.63 20.83
N ALA A 87 -1.36 -16.66 20.35
CA ALA A 87 -2.29 -15.53 20.44
C ALA A 87 -2.59 -15.16 21.90
N LEU A 88 -2.85 -16.16 22.77
CA LEU A 88 -3.03 -15.94 24.20
C LEU A 88 -1.78 -15.32 24.83
N GLN A 89 -0.58 -15.80 24.49
CA GLN A 89 0.69 -15.19 24.94
C GLN A 89 0.85 -13.72 24.50
N ALA A 90 0.30 -13.37 23.33
CA ALA A 90 0.26 -12.00 22.83
C ALA A 90 -1.01 -11.22 23.26
N ASN A 91 -1.82 -11.77 24.17
CA ASN A 91 -3.07 -11.23 24.68
C ASN A 91 -4.10 -10.90 23.57
N TRP A 92 -4.31 -11.86 22.68
CA TRP A 92 -5.40 -11.90 21.70
C TRP A 92 -6.53 -12.82 22.17
N GLY A 93 -7.75 -12.51 21.75
CA GLY A 93 -8.94 -13.25 22.15
C GLY A 93 -9.32 -14.32 21.12
N ARG A 94 -10.23 -13.95 20.22
CA ARG A 94 -10.84 -14.88 19.27
C ARG A 94 -9.98 -15.03 18.02
N ILE A 95 -9.91 -16.26 17.51
CA ILE A 95 -9.28 -16.60 16.25
C ILE A 95 -10.26 -17.39 15.42
N HIS A 96 -10.40 -17.00 14.16
CA HIS A 96 -11.12 -17.74 13.14
C HIS A 96 -10.18 -18.00 11.97
N VAL A 97 -10.28 -19.18 11.36
CA VAL A 97 -9.55 -19.52 10.14
C VAL A 97 -10.48 -20.16 9.14
N THR A 98 -10.28 -19.85 7.88
CA THR A 98 -10.88 -20.59 6.77
C THR A 98 -9.85 -20.77 5.65
N ARG A 99 -9.90 -21.91 4.98
CA ARG A 99 -9.16 -22.10 3.73
C ARG A 99 -9.85 -21.27 2.66
N VAL A 100 -9.08 -20.52 1.88
CA VAL A 100 -9.65 -19.71 0.79
C VAL A 100 -9.07 -20.13 -0.55
N PRO A 101 -9.89 -20.18 -1.60
CA PRO A 101 -9.40 -20.37 -2.95
C PRO A 101 -8.46 -19.23 -3.39
N SER A 102 -7.55 -19.53 -4.31
CA SER A 102 -6.54 -18.58 -4.81
C SER A 102 -7.16 -17.35 -5.47
N GLU A 103 -8.28 -17.52 -6.17
CA GLU A 103 -9.08 -16.45 -6.78
C GLU A 103 -9.62 -15.45 -5.75
N HIS A 104 -9.73 -15.86 -4.48
CA HIS A 104 -10.19 -15.01 -3.38
C HIS A 104 -9.04 -14.31 -2.64
N ALA A 105 -7.80 -14.38 -3.13
CA ALA A 105 -6.66 -13.68 -2.52
C ALA A 105 -6.90 -12.17 -2.37
N GLY A 106 -7.61 -11.57 -3.31
CA GLY A 106 -7.98 -10.16 -3.31
C GLY A 106 -9.09 -9.78 -2.33
N TYR A 107 -9.73 -10.73 -1.64
CA TYR A 107 -10.92 -10.50 -0.81
C TYR A 107 -10.72 -9.39 0.23
N LEU A 108 -9.55 -9.36 0.89
CA LEU A 108 -9.25 -8.37 1.92
C LEU A 108 -9.10 -6.94 1.37
N ALA A 109 -8.96 -6.75 0.05
CA ALA A 109 -8.90 -5.44 -0.58
C ALA A 109 -10.18 -4.61 -0.37
N LYS A 110 -11.32 -5.27 -0.06
CA LYS A 110 -12.56 -4.57 0.30
C LYS A 110 -12.41 -3.69 1.53
N TYR A 111 -11.62 -4.12 2.52
CA TYR A 111 -11.37 -3.34 3.74
C TYR A 111 -10.55 -2.08 3.49
N LEU A 112 -9.72 -2.08 2.43
CA LEU A 112 -8.97 -0.89 2.00
C LEU A 112 -9.83 0.14 1.26
N SER A 113 -11.07 -0.20 0.95
CA SER A 113 -12.04 0.68 0.28
C SER A 113 -13.01 1.35 1.26
N LYS A 114 -13.06 0.88 2.52
CA LYS A 114 -13.90 1.49 3.56
C LYS A 114 -13.42 2.89 3.89
N GLN A 115 -14.35 3.79 4.23
CA GLN A 115 -13.99 5.11 4.74
C GLN A 115 -13.13 4.94 5.98
N ARG A 116 -12.02 5.67 6.00
CA ARG A 116 -11.01 5.52 7.03
C ARG A 116 -11.42 6.32 8.26
N ALA A 117 -11.61 5.64 9.38
CA ALA A 117 -11.80 6.31 10.67
C ALA A 117 -10.60 7.22 10.99
N GLU A 118 -10.88 8.36 11.62
CA GLU A 118 -9.87 9.39 11.90
C GLU A 118 -8.74 8.86 12.80
N CYS A 119 -9.07 8.00 13.77
CA CYS A 119 -8.08 7.33 14.63
C CYS A 119 -7.07 6.45 13.86
N LEU A 120 -7.37 6.10 12.61
CA LEU A 120 -6.48 5.37 11.72
C LEU A 120 -5.73 6.26 10.73
N ARG A 121 -5.94 7.58 10.72
CA ARG A 121 -5.32 8.50 9.73
C ARG A 121 -3.79 8.37 9.76
N ARG A 122 -3.16 8.32 8.58
CA ARG A 122 -1.70 8.10 8.38
C ARG A 122 -1.16 6.72 8.79
N TRP A 123 -1.97 5.81 9.31
CA TRP A 123 -1.51 4.46 9.60
C TRP A 123 -1.25 3.66 8.31
N ARG A 124 -0.46 2.59 8.42
CA ARG A 124 -0.37 1.59 7.37
C ARG A 124 -1.39 0.49 7.66
N LEU A 125 -2.50 0.46 6.91
CA LEU A 125 -3.58 -0.51 7.14
C LEU A 125 -3.22 -1.94 6.74
N TRP A 126 -2.30 -2.09 5.79
CA TRP A 126 -1.90 -3.41 5.33
C TRP A 126 -0.39 -3.51 5.10
N ALA A 127 0.13 -4.72 5.21
CA ALA A 127 1.54 -5.01 4.91
C ALA A 127 1.70 -6.47 4.52
N GLY A 128 2.67 -6.76 3.65
CA GLY A 128 3.24 -8.09 3.53
C GLY A 128 4.20 -8.40 4.67
N PHE A 129 4.37 -9.67 4.98
CA PHE A 129 5.30 -10.19 5.99
C PHE A 129 5.85 -11.56 5.57
N GLY A 130 6.90 -12.00 6.25
CA GLY A 130 7.60 -13.25 5.95
C GLY A 130 8.80 -13.03 5.03
N ALA A 131 9.78 -13.92 5.13
CA ALA A 131 10.98 -13.90 4.30
C ALA A 131 10.80 -14.75 3.02
N GLY A 132 11.68 -14.53 2.04
CA GLY A 132 11.75 -15.37 0.84
C GLY A 132 10.63 -15.13 -0.19
N TRP A 133 9.97 -13.96 -0.16
CA TRP A 133 9.07 -13.56 -1.24
C TRP A 133 9.06 -12.03 -1.40
N GLU A 134 8.82 -11.59 -2.62
CA GLU A 134 8.66 -10.18 -2.95
C GLU A 134 7.19 -9.84 -3.15
N TRP A 135 6.81 -8.66 -2.67
CA TRP A 135 5.46 -8.13 -2.88
C TRP A 135 5.51 -6.66 -3.25
N THR A 136 4.54 -6.25 -4.06
CA THR A 136 4.40 -4.86 -4.49
C THR A 136 4.12 -3.94 -3.31
N LYS A 137 4.95 -2.92 -3.09
CA LYS A 137 4.71 -1.89 -2.08
C LYS A 137 3.97 -0.73 -2.73
N VAL A 138 3.23 0.03 -1.91
CA VAL A 138 2.50 1.23 -2.38
C VAL A 138 3.41 2.24 -3.09
N LYS A 139 4.66 2.36 -2.62
CA LYS A 139 5.65 3.27 -3.19
C LYS A 139 6.15 2.83 -4.57
N ASP A 140 6.07 1.53 -4.88
CA ASP A 140 6.54 0.97 -6.15
C ASP A 140 5.51 1.21 -7.26
N LEU A 141 4.26 1.52 -6.90
CA LEU A 141 3.22 1.84 -7.87
C LEU A 141 3.33 3.28 -8.36
N ILE A 142 3.39 3.43 -9.67
CA ILE A 142 3.25 4.69 -10.38
C ILE A 142 1.84 4.72 -10.95
N ARG A 143 1.09 5.79 -10.65
CA ARG A 143 -0.21 6.03 -11.28
C ARG A 143 0.06 6.90 -12.48
N GLU A 144 -0.08 6.35 -13.68
CA GLU A 144 0.07 7.13 -14.90
C GLU A 144 -1.15 8.04 -15.06
N THR A 145 -0.91 9.32 -14.82
CA THR A 145 -1.78 10.45 -15.18
C THR A 145 -0.98 11.44 -16.03
N VAL A 146 -1.68 12.34 -16.72
CA VAL A 146 -1.07 13.48 -17.43
C VAL A 146 -0.05 14.17 -16.52
N PHE A 147 -0.49 14.59 -15.32
CA PHE A 147 0.38 15.19 -14.32
C PHE A 147 1.61 14.35 -13.97
N SER A 148 1.47 13.03 -13.77
CA SER A 148 2.59 12.17 -13.39
C SER A 148 3.65 12.02 -14.49
N ARG A 149 3.23 12.07 -15.76
CA ARG A 149 4.13 12.00 -16.92
C ARG A 149 4.87 13.33 -17.07
N ILE A 150 4.14 14.43 -17.00
CA ILE A 150 4.72 15.78 -17.03
C ILE A 150 5.69 16.00 -15.88
N TYR A 151 5.30 15.64 -14.65
CA TYR A 151 6.19 15.72 -13.48
C TYR A 151 7.47 14.91 -13.65
N ARG A 152 7.42 13.74 -14.32
CA ARG A 152 8.60 12.92 -14.60
C ARG A 152 9.53 13.62 -15.59
N GLY A 153 8.98 14.15 -16.68
CA GLY A 153 9.75 14.96 -17.63
C GLY A 153 10.39 16.17 -16.94
N CYS A 154 9.65 16.90 -16.11
CA CYS A 154 10.17 18.04 -15.35
C CYS A 154 11.30 17.61 -14.40
N LYS A 155 11.12 16.48 -13.72
CA LYS A 155 12.13 15.90 -12.83
C LYS A 155 13.41 15.55 -13.58
N GLU A 156 13.31 14.98 -14.76
CA GLU A 156 14.46 14.64 -15.61
C GLU A 156 15.16 15.90 -16.11
N TRP A 157 14.39 16.86 -16.66
CA TRP A 157 14.90 18.14 -17.14
C TRP A 157 15.64 18.92 -16.05
N LYS A 158 15.02 19.10 -14.88
CA LYS A 158 15.58 19.88 -13.77
C LYS A 158 16.43 19.05 -12.81
N GLN A 159 16.68 17.78 -13.15
CA GLN A 159 17.46 16.82 -12.36
C GLN A 159 17.07 16.77 -10.88
N TRP A 160 15.77 16.83 -10.57
CA TRP A 160 15.29 16.96 -9.20
C TRP A 160 15.65 15.73 -8.35
N GLN A 161 16.45 15.96 -7.31
CA GLN A 161 16.77 14.98 -6.27
C GLN A 161 16.15 15.35 -4.92
N GLY A 162 16.02 14.37 -4.02
CA GLY A 162 15.57 14.61 -2.64
C GLY A 162 14.14 15.16 -2.50
N ARG A 163 13.85 15.74 -1.33
CA ARG A 163 12.51 16.26 -0.95
C ARG A 163 12.41 17.79 -0.89
N GLU A 164 13.50 18.50 -1.16
CA GLU A 164 13.53 19.95 -1.13
C GLU A 164 12.67 20.56 -2.23
N LYS A 165 12.19 21.79 -2.00
CA LYS A 165 11.40 22.58 -2.95
C LYS A 165 10.15 21.89 -3.47
N PHE A 166 9.49 21.08 -2.63
CA PHE A 166 8.34 20.28 -3.06
C PHE A 166 7.22 21.13 -3.69
N PHE A 167 6.91 22.28 -3.09
CA PHE A 167 5.82 23.13 -3.57
C PHE A 167 6.17 23.81 -4.89
N GLU A 168 7.39 24.31 -5.06
CA GLU A 168 7.86 24.90 -6.32
C GLU A 168 7.85 23.88 -7.46
N ARG A 169 8.34 22.65 -7.19
CA ARG A 169 8.31 21.54 -8.15
C ARG A 169 6.88 21.20 -8.60
N MET A 170 5.95 21.21 -7.66
CA MET A 170 4.53 20.96 -7.94
C MET A 170 3.88 22.10 -8.73
N ALA A 171 4.26 23.35 -8.44
CA ALA A 171 3.79 24.52 -9.16
C ALA A 171 4.24 24.48 -10.63
N LEU A 172 5.54 24.28 -10.89
CA LEU A 172 6.09 24.17 -12.24
C LEU A 172 5.41 23.06 -13.05
N ALA A 173 5.30 21.86 -12.48
CA ALA A 173 4.67 20.74 -13.17
C ALA A 173 3.18 20.97 -13.46
N ARG A 174 2.46 21.72 -12.62
CA ARG A 174 1.07 22.13 -12.90
C ARG A 174 1.00 23.15 -14.01
N GLN A 175 1.91 24.11 -14.01
CA GLN A 175 1.98 25.14 -15.05
C GLN A 175 2.24 24.49 -16.41
N ILE A 176 3.29 23.66 -16.52
CA ILE A 176 3.59 22.91 -17.77
C ILE A 176 2.42 22.01 -18.18
N MET A 177 1.67 21.45 -17.22
CA MET A 177 0.46 20.70 -17.53
C MET A 177 -0.63 21.56 -18.18
N LEU A 178 -0.83 22.79 -17.73
CA LEU A 178 -1.76 23.72 -18.38
C LEU A 178 -1.27 24.06 -19.80
N LEU A 179 0.02 24.40 -19.97
CA LEU A 179 0.60 24.69 -21.29
C LEU A 179 0.44 23.52 -22.26
N THR A 180 0.70 22.29 -21.77
CA THR A 180 0.56 21.05 -22.56
C THR A 180 -0.88 20.88 -23.05
N ILE A 181 -1.88 21.20 -22.22
CA ILE A 181 -3.30 21.09 -22.56
C ILE A 181 -3.69 22.20 -23.54
N GLU A 182 -3.34 23.45 -23.25
CA GLU A 182 -3.69 24.63 -24.04
C GLU A 182 -3.13 24.56 -25.47
N ASN A 183 -1.90 24.08 -25.61
CA ASN A 183 -1.19 24.03 -26.88
C ASN A 183 -1.23 22.64 -27.56
N GLY A 184 -1.93 21.66 -26.96
CA GLY A 184 -2.03 20.31 -27.50
C GLY A 184 -0.69 19.57 -27.62
N TRP A 185 0.28 19.85 -26.73
CA TRP A 185 1.57 19.17 -26.75
C TRP A 185 1.45 17.69 -26.40
N GLN A 186 2.40 16.89 -26.87
CA GLN A 186 2.51 15.50 -26.46
C GLN A 186 2.79 15.42 -24.95
N ILE A 187 1.99 14.63 -24.23
CA ILE A 187 2.08 14.52 -22.77
C ILE A 187 3.47 14.04 -22.33
N GLY A 188 4.15 14.86 -21.52
CA GLY A 188 5.50 14.58 -21.01
C GLY A 188 6.62 15.14 -21.89
N CYS A 189 6.26 15.80 -22.99
CA CYS A 189 7.17 16.51 -23.89
C CYS A 189 6.80 18.01 -23.94
N GLY A 190 7.75 18.83 -24.36
CA GLY A 190 7.54 20.23 -24.71
C GLY A 190 6.99 20.40 -26.14
N PRO A 191 7.06 21.63 -26.68
CA PRO A 191 6.69 21.93 -28.06
C PRO A 191 7.27 20.93 -29.07
N ASN A 192 6.49 20.62 -30.11
CA ASN A 192 6.89 19.72 -31.21
C ASN A 192 7.29 18.29 -30.77
N GLY A 193 6.90 17.88 -29.56
CA GLY A 193 7.22 16.55 -29.02
C GLY A 193 8.65 16.39 -28.50
N LEU A 194 9.43 17.47 -28.44
CA LEU A 194 10.80 17.43 -27.92
C LEU A 194 10.82 17.30 -26.39
N PRO A 195 11.88 16.69 -25.80
CA PRO A 195 12.04 16.65 -24.35
C PRO A 195 12.06 18.06 -23.74
N TYR A 196 11.57 18.22 -22.51
CA TYR A 196 11.64 19.53 -21.83
C TYR A 196 13.07 20.06 -21.67
N SER A 197 14.07 19.18 -21.64
CA SER A 197 15.49 19.54 -21.58
C SER A 197 16.03 20.20 -22.85
N SER A 198 15.27 20.21 -23.94
CA SER A 198 15.64 20.88 -25.19
C SER A 198 15.32 22.37 -25.19
N PHE A 199 14.72 22.90 -24.12
CA PHE A 199 14.27 24.28 -24.02
C PHE A 199 14.85 24.92 -22.75
N GLU A 200 15.17 26.21 -22.84
CA GLU A 200 15.41 27.01 -21.66
C GLU A 200 14.09 27.29 -20.93
N GLU A 201 14.17 27.66 -19.64
CA GLU A 201 12.95 27.91 -18.86
C GLU A 201 12.16 29.09 -19.42
N GLU A 202 12.86 30.08 -19.98
CA GLU A 202 12.30 31.26 -20.63
C GLU A 202 11.51 30.89 -21.90
N ASP A 203 11.98 29.93 -22.68
CA ASP A 203 11.32 29.49 -23.92
C ASP A 203 9.89 28.98 -23.68
N PHE A 204 9.61 28.39 -22.52
CA PHE A 204 8.25 27.95 -22.19
C PHE A 204 7.27 29.09 -21.95
N TRP A 205 7.78 30.27 -21.59
CA TRP A 205 6.97 31.44 -21.28
C TRP A 205 6.77 32.36 -22.48
N PHE A 206 7.64 32.28 -23.49
CA PHE A 206 7.59 33.11 -24.69
C PHE A 206 6.90 32.47 -25.91
N VAL A 207 6.40 31.23 -25.79
CA VAL A 207 5.57 30.59 -26.83
C VAL A 207 4.11 31.13 -26.81
N PHE A 208 3.88 32.27 -26.15
CA PHE A 208 2.61 33.00 -26.07
C PHE A 208 2.74 34.42 -26.61
#